data_AF-A0A0F8XNA5-F1
#
_entry.id   AF-A0A0F8XNA5-F1
#
_cell.length_a   1.000
_cell.length_b   1.000
_cell.length_c   1.000
_cell.angle_alpha   90.00
_cell.angle_beta   90.00
_cell.angle_gamma   90.00
#
_symmetry.space_group_name_H-M   'P 1'
#
loop_
_entity.id
_entity.type
_entity.pdbx_description
1 polymer ?
#
loop_
_entity_poly.entity_id
_entity_poly.type
_entity_poly.pdbx_seq_one_letter_code
_entity_poly.pdbx_strand_id
1 'polypeptide(L)'
;EQNLSVTGYDPECDTSIFTWEIEQGNGTLASGEGDTNILYAPAAGAECVSEHIIVLYCHFIEMDRITVVIDPCPVLANISYITLQMQVDEEQTLSVNVTTPGCGTPDYTWAITSGGGSLSTTSGSSTVYTAPSTNAECANNPTITLSCDQGGVIDTLDIAVNAVAGIEPAYYTIESYTSGYRLPQGGACNCSTIDGDYTCGRASERGCSGELSQWLPSDSLNAWDRIDPANVLVFKCNSDTVATCDAASSHAACLDEGRIFVWGSLIKDVRTGIIKTAGCCPAALL
;
A
#
# COMPACT_ATOMS: atom_id res chain seq x y z
N GLU A 1 -6.11 -26.30 12.02
CA GLU A 1 -6.29 -27.69 12.50
C GLU A 1 -7.45 -27.73 13.48
N GLN A 2 -8.14 -28.86 13.61
CA GLN A 2 -9.27 -29.03 14.52
C GLN A 2 -9.07 -30.30 15.35
N ASN A 3 -9.12 -30.16 16.67
CA ASN A 3 -9.05 -31.30 17.59
C ASN A 3 -10.40 -32.00 17.65
N LEU A 4 -10.36 -33.33 17.55
CA LEU A 4 -11.49 -34.23 17.66
C LEU A 4 -11.26 -35.14 18.88
N SER A 5 -12.29 -35.35 19.67
CA SER A 5 -12.23 -36.21 20.85
C SER A 5 -13.56 -36.92 21.05
N VAL A 6 -13.52 -38.21 21.35
CA VAL A 6 -14.72 -38.94 21.77
C VAL A 6 -15.10 -38.50 23.18
N THR A 7 -16.32 -38.01 23.36
CA THR A 7 -16.87 -37.66 24.68
C THR A 7 -18.10 -38.51 24.96
N GLY A 8 -18.07 -39.26 26.07
CA GLY A 8 -19.10 -40.24 26.41
C GLY A 8 -18.55 -41.66 26.28
N TYR A 9 -18.81 -42.48 27.28
CA TYR A 9 -18.32 -43.85 27.36
C TYR A 9 -19.40 -44.80 26.84
N ASP A 10 -19.17 -45.41 25.69
CA ASP A 10 -19.92 -46.59 25.27
C ASP A 10 -19.23 -47.84 25.84
N PRO A 11 -19.86 -48.59 26.77
CA PRO A 11 -19.29 -49.80 27.36
C PRO A 11 -19.07 -50.94 26.36
N GLU A 12 -19.65 -50.88 25.16
CA GLU A 12 -19.52 -51.91 24.13
C GLU A 12 -18.33 -51.68 23.20
N CYS A 13 -17.66 -50.51 23.29
CA CYS A 13 -16.50 -50.19 22.48
C CYS A 13 -15.23 -50.03 23.33
N ASP A 14 -14.24 -50.89 23.09
CA ASP A 14 -12.89 -50.71 23.65
C ASP A 14 -12.27 -49.44 23.03
N THR A 15 -11.88 -48.48 23.87
CA THR A 15 -11.39 -47.16 23.45
C THR A 15 -10.10 -47.22 22.61
N SER A 16 -9.45 -48.39 22.56
CA SER A 16 -8.29 -48.66 21.72
C SER A 16 -8.60 -48.94 20.23
N ILE A 17 -9.88 -48.95 19.81
CA ILE A 17 -10.30 -49.44 18.48
C ILE A 17 -11.18 -48.43 17.71
N PHE A 18 -11.23 -47.17 18.15
CA PHE A 18 -11.91 -46.13 17.38
C PHE A 18 -11.16 -45.86 16.08
N THR A 19 -11.91 -45.82 14.96
CA THR A 19 -11.39 -45.46 13.64
C THR A 19 -12.13 -44.22 13.14
N TRP A 20 -11.39 -43.26 12.60
CA TRP A 20 -11.90 -42.00 12.08
C TRP A 20 -11.73 -42.00 10.56
N GLU A 21 -12.78 -41.63 9.84
CA GLU A 21 -12.76 -41.53 8.38
C GLU A 21 -13.34 -40.19 7.92
N ILE A 22 -12.77 -39.64 6.84
CA ILE A 22 -13.32 -38.49 6.13
C ILE A 22 -14.20 -39.05 5.00
N GLU A 23 -15.52 -39.00 5.17
CA GLU A 23 -16.49 -39.44 4.15
C GLU A 23 -16.63 -38.39 3.04
N GLN A 24 -16.52 -37.10 3.39
CA GLN A 24 -16.57 -35.98 2.45
C GLN A 24 -15.52 -34.93 2.80
N GLY A 25 -14.97 -34.29 1.78
CA GLY A 25 -14.00 -33.21 1.89
C GLY A 25 -12.55 -33.65 1.62
N ASN A 26 -11.65 -32.68 1.53
CA ASN A 26 -10.26 -32.82 1.08
C ASN A 26 -9.20 -32.62 2.18
N GLY A 27 -9.60 -32.73 3.46
CA GLY A 27 -8.72 -32.62 4.61
C GLY A 27 -7.96 -33.92 4.87
N THR A 28 -7.14 -33.95 5.91
CA THR A 28 -6.41 -35.16 6.33
C THR A 28 -6.48 -35.36 7.84
N LEU A 29 -6.57 -36.61 8.30
CA LEU A 29 -6.51 -36.98 9.72
C LEU A 29 -5.08 -37.32 10.15
N ALA A 30 -4.73 -37.06 11.40
CA ALA A 30 -3.38 -37.30 11.94
C ALA A 30 -3.03 -38.78 12.07
N SER A 31 -3.90 -39.56 12.71
CA SER A 31 -3.64 -40.98 13.03
C SER A 31 -4.68 -41.93 12.46
N GLY A 32 -5.86 -41.45 12.08
CA GLY A 32 -7.02 -42.27 11.70
C GLY A 32 -7.57 -43.17 12.82
N GLU A 33 -6.90 -43.31 13.95
CA GLU A 33 -7.24 -44.24 15.05
C GLU A 33 -7.12 -43.58 16.43
N GLY A 34 -7.85 -44.14 17.40
CA GLY A 34 -7.82 -43.76 18.82
C GLY A 34 -9.00 -42.91 19.27
N ASP A 35 -9.03 -42.57 20.55
CA ASP A 35 -10.07 -41.75 21.20
C ASP A 35 -9.96 -40.25 20.87
N THR A 36 -8.85 -39.84 20.26
CA THR A 36 -8.58 -38.47 19.81
C THR A 36 -8.02 -38.47 18.39
N ASN A 37 -8.28 -37.41 17.64
CA ASN A 37 -7.68 -37.18 16.33
C ASN A 37 -7.53 -35.68 16.06
N ILE A 38 -6.74 -35.36 15.04
CA ILE A 38 -6.61 -33.99 14.55
C ILE A 38 -6.99 -33.99 13.07
N LEU A 39 -7.96 -33.14 12.72
CA LEU A 39 -8.29 -32.82 11.35
C LEU A 39 -7.43 -31.65 10.88
N TYR A 40 -6.60 -31.90 9.88
CA TYR A 40 -5.85 -30.87 9.17
C TYR A 40 -6.66 -30.38 7.97
N ALA A 41 -6.71 -29.05 7.84
CA ALA A 41 -7.26 -28.39 6.68
C ALA A 41 -6.50 -28.80 5.40
N PRO A 42 -7.15 -28.82 4.24
CA PRO A 42 -6.48 -29.02 2.97
C PRO A 42 -5.43 -27.93 2.74
N ALA A 43 -4.35 -28.24 2.00
CA ALA A 43 -3.50 -27.18 1.45
C ALA A 43 -4.34 -26.24 0.58
N ALA A 44 -4.13 -24.93 0.71
CA ALA A 44 -4.96 -23.91 0.08
C ALA A 44 -5.23 -24.20 -1.42
N GLY A 45 -6.51 -24.33 -1.77
CA GLY A 45 -7.03 -24.60 -3.11
C GLY A 45 -8.35 -23.83 -3.33
N ALA A 46 -8.77 -23.69 -4.59
CA ALA A 46 -9.76 -22.71 -5.07
C ALA A 46 -11.20 -22.79 -4.52
N GLU A 47 -11.50 -23.71 -3.60
CA GLU A 47 -12.80 -23.80 -2.93
C GLU A 47 -12.65 -23.34 -1.48
N CYS A 48 -13.22 -22.17 -1.23
CA CYS A 48 -13.01 -21.34 -0.04
C CYS A 48 -13.74 -21.86 1.20
N VAL A 49 -14.60 -22.86 1.04
CA VAL A 49 -15.28 -23.57 2.13
C VAL A 49 -15.25 -25.03 1.79
N SER A 50 -14.59 -25.84 2.62
CA SER A 50 -14.67 -27.30 2.51
C SER A 50 -15.46 -27.84 3.69
N GLU A 51 -16.65 -28.34 3.37
CA GLU A 51 -17.42 -29.15 4.31
C GLU A 51 -16.75 -30.53 4.42
N HIS A 52 -16.36 -30.89 5.63
CA HIS A 52 -15.84 -32.21 5.95
C HIS A 52 -16.87 -33.00 6.74
N ILE A 53 -17.25 -34.16 6.23
CA ILE A 53 -18.05 -35.12 6.99
C ILE A 53 -17.07 -36.14 7.56
N ILE A 54 -16.98 -36.19 8.88
CA ILE A 54 -16.14 -37.13 9.61
C ILE A 54 -17.03 -38.15 10.29
N VAL A 55 -16.72 -39.41 10.04
CA VAL A 55 -17.44 -40.54 10.60
C VAL A 55 -16.53 -41.25 11.60
N LEU A 56 -17.08 -41.51 12.78
CA LEU A 56 -16.42 -42.28 13.82
C LEU A 56 -16.98 -43.71 13.80
N TYR A 57 -16.08 -44.68 13.70
CA TYR A 57 -16.41 -46.10 13.72
C TYR A 57 -15.90 -46.78 14.98
N CYS A 58 -16.68 -47.75 15.46
CA CYS A 58 -16.26 -48.78 16.39
C CYS A 58 -16.39 -50.14 15.72
N HIS A 59 -15.29 -50.87 15.51
CA HIS A 59 -15.35 -52.24 14.95
C HIS A 59 -16.19 -52.33 13.65
N PHE A 60 -16.06 -51.34 12.76
CA PHE A 60 -16.81 -51.18 11.50
C PHE A 60 -18.30 -50.78 11.64
N ILE A 61 -18.75 -50.40 12.83
CA ILE A 61 -20.09 -49.84 13.08
C ILE A 61 -19.96 -48.33 13.22
N GLU A 62 -20.74 -47.57 12.45
CA GLU A 62 -20.82 -46.11 12.55
C GLU A 62 -21.43 -45.73 13.90
N MET A 63 -20.66 -44.99 14.71
CA MET A 63 -21.06 -44.53 16.04
C MET A 63 -21.60 -43.11 16.00
N ASP A 64 -20.90 -42.25 15.27
CA ASP A 64 -21.25 -40.83 15.16
C ASP A 64 -20.77 -40.27 13.82
N ARG A 65 -21.42 -39.17 13.43
CA ARG A 65 -21.17 -38.45 12.19
C ARG A 65 -21.22 -36.96 12.48
N ILE A 66 -20.10 -36.28 12.28
CA ILE A 66 -19.98 -34.85 12.51
C ILE A 66 -19.66 -34.12 11.21
N THR A 67 -20.25 -32.94 11.05
CA THR A 67 -19.90 -32.00 9.99
C THR A 67 -18.95 -30.95 10.56
N VAL A 68 -17.76 -30.84 9.98
CA VAL A 68 -16.78 -29.81 10.28
C VAL A 68 -16.62 -28.92 9.06
N VAL A 69 -16.94 -27.64 9.22
CA VAL A 69 -16.70 -26.64 8.16
C VAL A 69 -15.33 -26.02 8.41
N ILE A 70 -14.42 -26.19 7.45
CA ILE A 70 -13.14 -25.49 7.44
C ILE A 70 -13.22 -24.40 6.37
N ASP A 71 -12.91 -23.17 6.76
CA ASP A 71 -12.77 -22.02 5.86
C ASP A 71 -11.27 -21.65 5.78
N PRO A 72 -10.52 -22.17 4.80
CA PRO A 72 -9.12 -21.84 4.60
C PRO A 72 -8.94 -20.60 3.69
N CYS A 73 -9.96 -19.75 3.50
CA CYS A 73 -9.82 -18.59 2.61
C CYS A 73 -8.67 -17.68 3.08
N PRO A 74 -7.84 -17.17 2.15
CA PRO A 74 -7.02 -16.01 2.46
C PRO A 74 -7.96 -14.87 2.85
N VAL A 75 -7.74 -14.29 4.02
CA VAL A 75 -8.56 -13.18 4.47
C VAL A 75 -8.29 -11.97 3.57
N LEU A 76 -9.31 -11.58 2.82
CA LEU A 76 -9.28 -10.38 1.99
C LEU A 76 -9.90 -9.25 2.78
N ALA A 77 -9.07 -8.51 3.49
CA ALA A 77 -9.47 -7.29 4.17
C ALA A 77 -8.40 -6.22 4.04
N ASN A 78 -8.84 -4.97 3.93
CA ASN A 78 -7.96 -3.82 3.73
C ASN A 78 -8.19 -2.78 4.83
N ILE A 79 -7.18 -1.95 5.08
CA ILE A 79 -7.23 -0.82 5.99
C ILE A 79 -7.97 0.32 5.29
N SER A 80 -9.11 0.71 5.84
CA SER A 80 -9.78 1.97 5.52
C SER A 80 -9.21 3.09 6.37
N TYR A 81 -8.97 4.24 5.75
CA TYR A 81 -8.39 5.43 6.35
C TYR A 81 -9.05 6.69 5.79
N ILE A 82 -8.81 7.84 6.42
CA ILE A 82 -9.31 9.14 5.99
C ILE A 82 -8.30 9.81 5.05
N THR A 83 -7.02 9.78 5.41
CA THR A 83 -5.94 10.43 4.66
C THR A 83 -4.62 9.64 4.73
N LEU A 84 -3.83 9.67 3.66
CA LEU A 84 -2.44 9.18 3.66
C LEU A 84 -1.43 10.25 4.08
N GLN A 85 -1.93 11.44 4.41
CA GLN A 85 -1.12 12.57 4.78
C GLN A 85 -1.71 13.26 6.01
N MET A 86 -0.90 13.34 7.06
CA MET A 86 -1.30 13.91 8.35
C MET A 86 -0.34 15.00 8.78
N GLN A 87 -0.84 15.95 9.57
CA GLN A 87 0.00 16.80 10.40
C GLN A 87 0.49 16.04 11.65
N VAL A 88 1.54 16.54 12.28
CA VAL A 88 1.95 16.07 13.62
C VAL A 88 0.78 16.15 14.60
N ASP A 89 0.71 15.19 15.50
CA ASP A 89 -0.36 15.05 16.52
C ASP A 89 -1.79 14.91 15.97
N GLU A 90 -1.99 14.86 14.65
CA GLU A 90 -3.30 14.61 14.06
C GLU A 90 -3.76 13.17 14.34
N GLU A 91 -5.07 12.98 14.43
CA GLU A 91 -5.69 11.67 14.64
C GLU A 91 -6.56 11.28 13.46
N GLN A 92 -6.56 10.00 13.12
CA GLN A 92 -7.57 9.44 12.24
C GLN A 92 -7.98 8.03 12.68
N THR A 93 -9.24 7.68 12.38
CA THR A 93 -9.74 6.33 12.60
C THR A 93 -9.32 5.43 11.45
N LEU A 94 -8.71 4.31 11.80
CA LEU A 94 -8.44 3.20 10.90
C LEU A 94 -9.48 2.11 11.16
N SER A 95 -10.01 1.52 10.10
CA SER A 95 -11.03 0.48 10.20
C SER A 95 -10.75 -0.62 9.19
N VAL A 96 -11.10 -1.86 9.54
CA VAL A 96 -11.01 -2.98 8.62
C VAL A 96 -12.20 -2.95 7.65
N ASN A 97 -11.91 -3.02 6.36
CA ASN A 97 -12.91 -3.26 5.31
C ASN A 97 -12.77 -4.69 4.80
N VAL A 98 -13.75 -5.52 5.12
CA VAL A 98 -13.73 -6.97 4.86
C VAL A 98 -14.41 -7.25 3.52
N THR A 99 -13.67 -7.88 2.61
CA THR A 99 -14.21 -8.42 1.35
C THR A 99 -14.56 -9.89 1.50
N THR A 100 -13.79 -10.63 2.31
CA THR A 100 -14.07 -12.05 2.62
C THR A 100 -13.80 -12.29 4.11
N PRO A 101 -14.77 -12.80 4.88
CA PRO A 101 -14.57 -13.15 6.28
C PRO A 101 -13.56 -14.30 6.39
N GLY A 102 -12.87 -14.42 7.53
CA GLY A 102 -11.96 -15.55 7.77
C GLY A 102 -11.02 -15.37 8.95
N CYS A 103 -10.89 -14.17 9.52
CA CYS A 103 -10.20 -14.04 10.80
C CYS A 103 -11.12 -14.43 11.94
N GLY A 104 -10.80 -15.52 12.64
CA GLY A 104 -11.51 -15.91 13.86
C GLY A 104 -11.31 -14.89 15.00
N THR A 105 -11.91 -15.11 16.17
CA THR A 105 -11.88 -14.12 17.27
C THR A 105 -10.59 -14.20 18.11
N PRO A 106 -9.83 -13.10 18.37
CA PRO A 106 -10.04 -11.73 17.89
C PRO A 106 -9.60 -11.54 16.43
N ASP A 107 -10.50 -10.95 15.66
CA ASP A 107 -10.44 -10.95 14.20
C ASP A 107 -9.24 -10.18 13.62
N TYR A 108 -8.66 -9.22 14.34
CA TYR A 108 -7.60 -8.38 13.74
C TYR A 108 -6.60 -7.87 14.77
N THR A 109 -5.34 -7.84 14.37
CA THR A 109 -4.24 -7.24 15.12
C THR A 109 -3.64 -6.08 14.33
N TRP A 110 -3.37 -4.98 15.02
CA TRP A 110 -2.74 -3.78 14.46
C TRP A 110 -1.34 -3.59 15.03
N ALA A 111 -0.39 -3.20 14.20
CA ALA A 111 0.95 -2.86 14.65
C ALA A 111 1.56 -1.71 13.82
N ILE A 112 2.35 -0.86 14.47
CA ILE A 112 3.26 0.07 13.80
C ILE A 112 4.59 -0.67 13.65
N THR A 113 4.98 -0.99 12.42
CA THR A 113 6.19 -1.79 12.13
C THR A 113 7.43 -0.92 11.92
N SER A 114 7.25 0.33 11.50
CA SER A 114 8.29 1.36 11.43
C SER A 114 7.68 2.75 11.59
N GLY A 115 8.53 3.74 11.86
CA GLY A 115 8.13 5.14 12.05
C GLY A 115 7.73 5.47 13.49
N GLY A 116 6.83 6.44 13.65
CA GLY A 116 6.35 6.92 14.95
C GLY A 116 4.83 6.92 15.09
N GLY A 117 4.34 7.54 16.17
CA GLY A 117 2.92 7.66 16.48
C GLY A 117 2.44 6.60 17.47
N SER A 118 1.12 6.50 17.62
CA SER A 118 0.50 5.52 18.53
C SER A 118 -0.85 5.03 18.01
N LEU A 119 -1.19 3.79 18.34
CA LEU A 119 -2.52 3.21 18.13
C LEU A 119 -3.27 3.19 19.47
N SER A 120 -4.55 3.57 19.46
CA SER A 120 -5.39 3.53 20.67
C SER A 120 -5.64 2.10 21.16
N THR A 121 -5.67 1.14 20.24
CA THR A 121 -5.75 -0.30 20.51
C THR A 121 -4.92 -1.07 19.48
N THR A 122 -4.41 -2.25 19.86
CA THR A 122 -3.65 -3.14 18.97
C THR A 122 -4.48 -4.32 18.46
N SER A 123 -5.78 -4.35 18.75
CA SER A 123 -6.68 -5.45 18.38
C SER A 123 -8.10 -4.98 18.15
N GLY A 124 -8.82 -5.67 17.27
CA GLY A 124 -10.22 -5.37 16.93
C GLY A 124 -10.37 -4.77 15.52
N SER A 125 -11.61 -4.58 15.07
CA SER A 125 -11.91 -4.15 13.69
C SER A 125 -11.69 -2.64 13.43
N SER A 126 -11.34 -1.87 14.45
CA SER A 126 -11.04 -0.45 14.32
C SER A 126 -10.08 0.00 15.43
N THR A 127 -9.24 0.98 15.10
CA THR A 127 -8.32 1.64 16.02
C THR A 127 -8.14 3.10 15.61
N VAL A 128 -7.72 3.96 16.53
CA VAL A 128 -7.37 5.35 16.22
C VAL A 128 -5.86 5.44 16.15
N TYR A 129 -5.35 5.95 15.04
CA TYR A 129 -3.94 6.28 14.89
C TYR A 129 -3.73 7.77 15.18
N THR A 130 -2.78 8.08 16.07
CA THR A 130 -2.31 9.43 16.38
C THR A 130 -0.90 9.60 15.80
N ALA A 131 -0.72 10.59 14.93
CA ALA A 131 0.57 10.91 14.33
C ALA A 131 1.60 11.35 15.40
N PRO A 132 2.90 11.07 15.19
CA PRO A 132 3.94 11.52 16.12
C PRO A 132 3.99 13.05 16.20
N SER A 133 4.48 13.56 17.33
CA SER A 133 4.64 15.00 17.56
C SER A 133 5.79 15.64 16.77
N THR A 134 6.67 14.84 16.17
CA THR A 134 7.78 15.30 15.33
C THR A 134 8.05 14.30 14.19
N ASN A 135 8.54 14.80 13.05
CA ASN A 135 8.93 13.94 11.92
C ASN A 135 10.15 14.46 11.15
N ALA A 136 11.26 14.68 11.86
CA ALA A 136 12.48 15.17 11.23
C ALA A 136 12.98 14.23 10.13
N GLU A 137 13.30 14.77 8.96
CA GLU A 137 13.85 14.03 7.82
C GLU A 137 13.04 12.78 7.45
N CYS A 138 11.73 12.82 7.66
CA CYS A 138 10.82 11.71 7.36
C CYS A 138 11.01 10.42 8.18
N ALA A 139 11.82 10.45 9.24
CA ALA A 139 12.18 9.26 9.99
C ALA A 139 11.00 8.58 10.71
N ASN A 140 9.93 9.33 10.98
CA ASN A 140 8.77 8.90 11.76
C ASN A 140 7.50 8.72 10.92
N ASN A 141 7.59 8.65 9.58
CA ASN A 141 6.45 8.20 8.77
C ASN A 141 6.08 6.76 9.17
N PRO A 142 4.86 6.51 9.68
CA PRO A 142 4.47 5.19 10.12
C PRO A 142 4.25 4.25 8.94
N THR A 143 4.60 2.98 9.16
CA THR A 143 4.09 1.84 8.40
C THR A 143 3.24 1.00 9.35
N ILE A 144 1.93 0.96 9.11
CA ILE A 144 0.95 0.29 9.96
C ILE A 144 0.53 -1.00 9.26
N THR A 145 0.66 -2.13 9.93
CA THR A 145 0.21 -3.43 9.42
C THR A 145 -1.08 -3.87 10.10
N LEU A 146 -1.97 -4.43 9.30
CA LEU A 146 -3.12 -5.20 9.75
C LEU A 146 -2.81 -6.68 9.57
N SER A 147 -3.02 -7.48 10.60
CA SER A 147 -2.78 -8.92 10.56
C SER A 147 -4.00 -9.72 10.99
N CYS A 148 -4.11 -10.91 10.42
CA CYS A 148 -5.09 -11.93 10.74
C CYS A 148 -4.39 -13.13 11.42
N ASP A 149 -5.05 -13.74 12.40
CA ASP A 149 -4.51 -14.84 13.21
C ASP A 149 -3.11 -14.53 13.78
N GLN A 150 -2.39 -15.55 14.27
CA GLN A 150 -1.10 -15.38 14.97
C GLN A 150 0.11 -15.03 14.06
N GLY A 151 -0.09 -14.35 12.92
CA GLY A 151 1.07 -13.72 12.26
C GLY A 151 1.00 -13.41 10.76
N GLY A 152 -0.12 -13.61 10.09
CA GLY A 152 -0.24 -13.24 8.67
C GLY A 152 -0.57 -11.75 8.52
N VAL A 153 0.36 -10.95 8.00
CA VAL A 153 0.05 -9.56 7.58
C VAL A 153 -0.87 -9.64 6.36
N ILE A 154 -2.07 -9.05 6.48
CA ILE A 154 -3.08 -9.04 5.42
C ILE A 154 -3.14 -7.70 4.67
N ASP A 155 -2.73 -6.60 5.33
CA ASP A 155 -2.62 -5.30 4.67
C ASP A 155 -1.58 -4.40 5.36
N THR A 156 -1.07 -3.40 4.63
CA THR A 156 -0.08 -2.43 5.10
C THR A 156 -0.44 -1.03 4.63
N LEU A 157 -0.35 -0.06 5.54
CA LEU A 157 -0.65 1.34 5.31
C LEU A 157 0.56 2.21 5.65
N ASP A 158 1.05 2.96 4.68
CA ASP A 158 2.08 3.98 4.88
C ASP A 158 1.45 5.37 4.94
N ILE A 159 1.76 6.16 5.97
CA ILE A 159 1.26 7.53 6.14
C ILE A 159 2.43 8.50 6.11
N ALA A 160 2.30 9.59 5.37
CA ALA A 160 3.24 10.70 5.44
C ALA A 160 2.83 11.68 6.55
N VAL A 161 3.76 12.03 7.43
CA VAL A 161 3.53 12.97 8.54
C VAL A 161 4.31 14.27 8.31
N ASN A 162 3.69 15.42 8.57
CA ASN A 162 4.35 16.71 8.40
C ASN A 162 4.15 17.62 9.62
N ALA A 163 5.19 18.34 10.05
CA ALA A 163 5.01 19.42 11.03
C ALA A 163 4.92 20.82 10.38
N VAL A 164 5.07 20.91 9.05
CA VAL A 164 5.02 22.19 8.32
C VAL A 164 3.59 22.47 7.85
N ALA A 165 2.92 23.41 8.51
CA ALA A 165 1.59 23.90 8.14
C ALA A 165 1.57 25.00 7.07
N GLY A 166 2.74 25.36 6.51
CA GLY A 166 2.89 26.45 5.54
C GLY A 166 2.69 26.03 4.08
N ILE A 167 2.39 27.01 3.22
CA ILE A 167 2.36 26.87 1.75
C ILE A 167 3.75 27.02 1.11
N GLU A 168 4.81 26.95 1.92
CA GLU A 168 6.17 27.04 1.39
C GLU A 168 6.37 25.94 0.34
N PRO A 169 6.95 26.28 -0.81
CA PRO A 169 7.10 25.34 -1.90
C PRO A 169 7.95 24.16 -1.45
N ALA A 170 7.35 22.97 -1.49
CA ALA A 170 8.02 21.71 -1.21
C ALA A 170 8.49 21.06 -2.49
N TYR A 171 7.65 21.14 -3.53
CA TYR A 171 7.88 20.49 -4.80
C TYR A 171 7.63 21.43 -5.96
N TYR A 172 8.47 21.32 -6.97
CA TYR A 172 8.16 21.81 -8.31
C TYR A 172 7.74 20.66 -9.19
N THR A 173 6.62 20.84 -9.89
CA THR A 173 6.08 19.86 -10.84
C THR A 173 6.00 20.47 -12.23
N ILE A 174 6.31 19.67 -13.25
CA ILE A 174 6.08 20.03 -14.65
C ILE A 174 5.05 19.07 -15.23
N GLU A 175 3.91 19.62 -15.65
CA GLU A 175 2.88 18.88 -16.36
C GLU A 175 2.98 19.20 -17.85
N SER A 176 3.18 18.17 -18.69
CA SER A 176 3.22 18.31 -20.14
C SER A 176 1.83 18.04 -20.73
N TYR A 177 1.35 18.95 -21.57
CA TYR A 177 0.08 18.82 -22.28
C TYR A 177 0.29 18.80 -23.79
N THR A 178 -0.40 17.90 -24.49
CA THR A 178 -0.50 17.93 -25.94
C THR A 178 -1.55 18.92 -26.42
N SER A 179 -1.17 19.65 -27.46
CA SER A 179 -1.93 20.57 -28.29
C SER A 179 -3.42 20.26 -28.43
N GLY A 180 -4.27 21.22 -28.05
CA GLY A 180 -5.71 21.20 -28.31
C GLY A 180 -6.51 22.03 -27.31
N TYR A 181 -5.97 22.25 -26.12
CA TYR A 181 -6.63 22.99 -25.04
C TYR A 181 -6.31 24.49 -25.09
N ARG A 182 -7.31 25.33 -25.38
CA ARG A 182 -7.25 26.76 -25.07
C ARG A 182 -7.47 26.91 -23.56
N LEU A 183 -6.49 27.42 -22.83
CA LEU A 183 -6.64 27.69 -21.39
C LEU A 183 -7.70 28.79 -21.15
N PRO A 184 -8.59 28.66 -20.14
CA PRO A 184 -9.69 29.61 -19.92
C PRO A 184 -9.28 31.03 -19.48
N GLN A 185 -8.01 31.28 -19.14
CA GLN A 185 -7.58 32.54 -18.50
C GLN A 185 -6.33 33.19 -19.13
N GLY A 186 -6.11 33.07 -20.44
CA GLY A 186 -5.16 33.94 -21.15
C GLY A 186 -3.67 33.79 -20.79
N GLY A 187 -3.28 32.77 -20.02
CA GLY A 187 -1.88 32.40 -19.83
C GLY A 187 -1.32 31.80 -21.12
N ALA A 188 -0.55 32.58 -21.87
CA ALA A 188 0.14 32.07 -23.05
C ALA A 188 1.21 31.08 -22.61
N CYS A 189 0.98 29.79 -22.87
CA CYS A 189 2.08 28.83 -22.93
C CYS A 189 2.91 29.20 -24.16
N ASN A 190 4.21 29.44 -23.97
CA ASN A 190 5.12 29.73 -25.08
C ASN A 190 5.44 28.39 -25.75
N CYS A 191 4.54 27.90 -26.60
CA CYS A 191 4.71 26.63 -27.28
C CYS A 191 5.66 26.88 -28.47
N SER A 192 6.88 26.33 -28.43
CA SER A 192 7.81 26.41 -29.55
C SER A 192 7.28 25.57 -30.70
N THR A 193 7.21 26.15 -31.89
CA THR A 193 6.79 25.46 -33.10
C THR A 193 7.98 24.67 -33.65
N ILE A 194 8.00 23.36 -33.43
CA ILE A 194 8.81 22.43 -34.20
C ILE A 194 7.86 21.30 -34.63
N ASP A 195 7.59 21.21 -35.93
CA ASP A 195 6.88 20.10 -36.60
C ASP A 195 5.44 19.74 -36.17
N GLY A 196 4.61 20.73 -35.82
CA GLY A 196 3.15 20.57 -35.83
C GLY A 196 2.51 19.93 -34.60
N ASP A 197 3.31 19.40 -33.67
CA ASP A 197 2.85 18.94 -32.35
C ASP A 197 3.20 19.96 -31.27
N TYR A 198 2.19 20.63 -30.70
CA TYR A 198 2.41 21.55 -29.59
C TYR A 198 2.53 20.73 -28.28
N THR A 199 3.72 20.64 -27.71
CA THR A 199 3.89 20.25 -26.31
C THR A 199 4.02 21.51 -25.47
N CYS A 200 3.02 21.80 -24.65
CA CYS A 200 3.03 22.95 -23.75
C CYS A 200 3.18 22.43 -22.32
N GLY A 201 4.27 22.80 -21.64
CA GLY A 201 4.51 22.45 -20.24
C GLY A 201 4.03 23.56 -19.31
N ARG A 202 3.43 23.19 -18.17
CA ARG A 202 3.12 24.13 -17.08
C ARG A 202 3.88 23.74 -15.83
N ALA A 203 4.67 24.68 -15.30
CA ALA A 203 5.35 24.50 -14.04
C ALA A 203 4.47 24.97 -12.88
N SER A 204 4.48 24.22 -11.78
CA SER A 204 3.66 24.51 -10.62
C SER A 204 4.42 24.25 -9.32
N GLU A 205 4.23 25.13 -8.34
CA GLU A 205 4.75 24.95 -6.99
C GLU A 205 3.69 24.30 -6.12
N ARG A 206 4.05 23.23 -5.44
CA ARG A 206 3.17 22.54 -4.50
C ARG A 206 3.75 22.64 -3.10
N GLY A 207 2.89 23.03 -2.17
CA GLY A 207 3.20 23.02 -0.76
C GLY A 207 3.25 21.59 -0.22
N CYS A 208 3.54 21.47 1.07
CA CYS A 208 3.62 20.15 1.67
C CYS A 208 2.29 19.43 1.74
N SER A 209 1.14 20.10 1.69
CA SER A 209 -0.18 19.45 1.58
C SER A 209 -0.47 18.86 0.19
N GLY A 210 0.45 18.97 -0.78
CA GLY A 210 0.19 18.67 -2.19
C GLY A 210 -0.65 19.75 -2.89
N GLU A 211 -1.20 20.69 -2.13
CA GLU A 211 -1.92 21.84 -2.67
C GLU A 211 -1.01 22.70 -3.52
N LEU A 212 -1.58 23.18 -4.62
CA LEU A 212 -0.92 24.13 -5.49
C LEU A 212 -0.75 25.45 -4.74
N SER A 213 0.50 25.82 -4.45
CA SER A 213 0.85 27.11 -3.87
C SER A 213 0.71 28.21 -4.93
N GLN A 214 1.30 27.98 -6.11
CA GLN A 214 1.16 28.88 -7.26
C GLN A 214 1.52 28.22 -8.57
N TRP A 215 0.96 28.76 -9.65
CA TRP A 215 1.43 28.48 -11.00
C TRP A 215 2.60 29.39 -11.33
N LEU A 216 3.68 28.79 -11.83
CA LEU A 216 4.81 29.58 -12.27
C LEU A 216 4.52 30.16 -13.67
N PRO A 217 4.91 31.42 -13.95
CA PRO A 217 4.71 32.03 -15.27
C PRO A 217 5.48 31.25 -16.34
N SER A 218 5.01 31.22 -17.59
CA SER A 218 5.64 30.41 -18.65
C SER A 218 7.14 30.72 -18.89
N ASP A 219 7.57 31.94 -18.57
CA ASP A 219 8.98 32.36 -18.66
C ASP A 219 9.88 31.76 -17.56
N SER A 220 9.29 31.20 -16.49
CA SER A 220 10.01 30.54 -15.39
C SER A 220 10.56 29.16 -15.75
N LEU A 221 10.15 28.57 -16.86
CA LEU A 221 10.80 27.36 -17.39
C LEU A 221 12.26 27.65 -17.77
N ASN A 222 12.56 28.89 -18.20
CA ASN A 222 13.94 29.37 -18.40
C ASN A 222 14.65 29.72 -17.08
N ALA A 223 13.93 29.77 -15.95
CA ALA A 223 14.52 30.07 -14.63
C ALA A 223 15.14 28.83 -13.98
N TRP A 224 14.85 27.62 -14.46
CA TRP A 224 15.53 26.42 -13.99
C TRP A 224 17.03 26.40 -14.35
N ASP A 225 17.44 27.07 -15.44
CA ASP A 225 18.86 27.31 -15.76
C ASP A 225 19.58 28.22 -14.74
N ARG A 226 18.85 28.96 -13.88
CA ARG A 226 19.44 29.87 -12.89
C ARG A 226 19.51 29.31 -11.48
N ILE A 227 18.79 28.23 -11.18
CA ILE A 227 18.61 27.74 -9.80
C ILE A 227 19.66 26.65 -9.44
N ASP A 228 20.44 26.17 -10.41
CA ASP A 228 21.59 25.29 -10.17
C ASP A 228 22.85 25.81 -10.88
N PRO A 229 23.79 26.49 -10.20
CA PRO A 229 25.06 26.91 -10.79
C PRO A 229 25.99 25.74 -11.13
N ALA A 230 25.62 24.50 -10.80
CA ALA A 230 26.33 23.28 -11.14
C ALA A 230 25.71 22.55 -12.34
N ASN A 231 25.31 23.24 -13.42
CA ASN A 231 25.19 22.68 -14.78
C ASN A 231 24.53 21.28 -14.90
N VAL A 232 23.46 21.02 -14.16
CA VAL A 232 22.58 19.87 -14.43
C VAL A 232 21.29 20.41 -15.04
N LEU A 233 21.32 20.58 -16.36
CA LEU A 233 20.12 20.54 -17.16
C LEU A 233 19.42 19.20 -16.87
N VAL A 234 18.30 19.25 -16.15
CA VAL A 234 17.48 18.07 -15.86
C VAL A 234 16.79 17.64 -17.16
N PHE A 235 17.51 16.85 -17.94
CA PHE A 235 16.98 15.78 -18.76
C PHE A 235 17.84 14.54 -18.48
N LYS A 236 17.65 13.93 -17.31
CA LYS A 236 18.11 12.55 -17.08
C LYS A 236 17.01 11.58 -17.51
N CYS A 237 16.99 11.28 -18.80
CA CYS A 237 16.65 9.95 -19.27
C CYS A 237 17.96 9.17 -19.40
N ASN A 238 18.03 7.99 -18.79
CA ASN A 238 19.21 7.14 -18.68
C ASN A 238 19.97 6.94 -20.01
N SER A 239 21.24 7.37 -20.06
CA SER A 239 22.42 6.61 -20.52
C SER A 239 23.66 7.52 -20.66
N ASP A 240 24.82 6.96 -20.30
CA ASP A 240 26.07 7.63 -19.94
C ASP A 240 26.89 8.28 -21.07
N THR A 241 26.35 9.24 -21.84
CA THR A 241 27.22 10.11 -22.67
C THR A 241 26.70 11.55 -22.74
N VAL A 242 27.58 12.48 -22.33
CA VAL A 242 27.35 13.92 -22.33
C VAL A 242 27.58 14.47 -23.73
N ALA A 243 26.54 14.95 -24.38
CA ALA A 243 26.65 15.92 -25.47
C ALA A 243 26.17 17.27 -24.93
N THR A 244 27.08 18.25 -24.89
CA THR A 244 26.79 19.64 -24.55
C THR A 244 25.98 20.28 -25.68
N CYS A 245 24.72 20.61 -25.43
CA CYS A 245 23.89 21.39 -26.35
C CYS A 245 24.03 22.89 -26.03
N ASP A 246 24.56 23.65 -26.98
CA ASP A 246 24.78 25.09 -26.85
C ASP A 246 23.51 25.88 -27.21
N ALA A 247 23.20 26.90 -26.42
CA ALA A 247 21.85 27.37 -26.10
C ALA A 247 21.08 28.17 -27.18
N ALA A 248 21.35 28.00 -28.48
CA ALA A 248 20.63 28.77 -29.50
C ALA A 248 20.34 28.07 -30.83
N SER A 249 20.82 26.84 -31.05
CA SER A 249 20.63 26.17 -32.35
C SER A 249 20.32 24.68 -32.30
N SER A 250 20.32 24.04 -31.12
CA SER A 250 20.29 22.58 -31.02
C SER A 250 19.04 21.99 -30.34
N HIS A 251 17.97 22.75 -30.13
CA HIS A 251 16.71 22.16 -29.62
C HIS A 251 16.17 21.07 -30.58
N ALA A 252 16.39 21.24 -31.89
CA ALA A 252 16.07 20.23 -32.90
C ALA A 252 16.99 18.98 -32.83
N ALA A 253 18.24 19.14 -32.38
CA ALA A 253 19.20 18.03 -32.33
C ALA A 253 18.93 17.03 -31.19
N CYS A 254 18.23 17.44 -30.13
CA CYS A 254 17.81 16.52 -29.06
C CYS A 254 16.63 15.62 -29.45
N LEU A 255 15.82 16.03 -30.44
CA LEU A 255 14.63 15.29 -30.87
C LEU A 255 14.93 14.26 -31.97
N ASP A 256 15.93 14.52 -32.82
CA ASP A 256 16.31 13.64 -33.94
C ASP A 256 16.93 12.30 -33.52
N GLU A 257 17.35 12.15 -32.26
CA GLU A 257 17.90 10.87 -31.74
C GLU A 257 16.83 9.92 -31.17
N GLY A 258 15.53 10.19 -31.37
CA GLY A 258 14.46 9.26 -30.95
C GLY A 258 14.39 9.07 -29.43
N ARG A 259 14.81 10.07 -28.65
CA ARG A 259 14.75 10.02 -27.19
C ARG A 259 13.32 10.26 -26.74
N ILE A 260 12.70 9.15 -26.33
CA ILE A 260 11.33 8.99 -25.83
C ILE A 260 10.98 10.13 -24.86
N PHE A 261 9.94 10.90 -25.20
CA PHE A 261 9.21 11.73 -24.24
C PHE A 261 8.63 10.79 -23.18
N VAL A 262 9.20 10.81 -21.97
CA VAL A 262 8.58 10.12 -20.85
C VAL A 262 7.37 10.95 -20.46
N TRP A 263 6.19 10.41 -20.77
CA TRP A 263 4.92 10.90 -20.27
C TRP A 263 4.89 10.70 -18.75
N GLY A 264 5.35 11.70 -18.02
CA GLY A 264 5.41 11.69 -16.57
C GLY A 264 5.63 13.10 -16.04
N SER A 265 4.99 13.41 -14.91
CA SER A 265 5.25 14.66 -14.20
C SER A 265 6.68 14.61 -13.65
N LEU A 266 7.54 15.56 -14.05
CA LEU A 266 8.84 15.73 -13.41
C LEU A 266 8.60 16.41 -12.06
N ILE A 267 9.18 15.86 -10.99
CA ILE A 267 9.08 16.43 -9.63
C ILE A 267 10.48 16.76 -9.12
N LYS A 268 10.66 17.95 -8.55
CA LYS A 268 11.88 18.36 -7.84
C LYS A 268 11.55 18.77 -6.42
N ASP A 269 12.22 18.14 -5.47
CA ASP A 269 12.24 18.56 -4.06
C ASP A 269 12.99 19.89 -3.94
N VAL A 270 12.28 20.93 -3.51
CA VAL A 270 12.80 22.27 -3.24
C VAL A 270 12.68 22.67 -1.77
N ARG A 271 12.39 21.70 -0.90
CA ARG A 271 12.31 21.93 0.54
C ARG A 271 13.63 22.50 1.05
N THR A 272 13.53 23.58 1.81
CA THR A 272 14.66 24.14 2.56
C THR A 272 15.10 23.15 3.65
N GLY A 273 16.32 23.33 4.20
CA GLY A 273 16.78 22.52 5.33
C GLY A 273 15.82 22.59 6.53
N ILE A 274 15.19 23.74 6.75
CA ILE A 274 14.19 23.93 7.83
C ILE A 274 12.96 23.05 7.57
N ILE A 275 12.43 23.04 6.34
CA ILE A 275 11.28 22.22 5.98
C ILE A 275 11.61 20.72 6.13
N LYS A 276 12.80 20.29 5.71
CA LYS A 276 13.25 18.90 5.84
C LYS A 276 13.39 18.46 7.31
N THR A 277 13.90 19.33 8.17
CA THR A 277 14.00 19.05 9.61
C THR A 277 12.65 19.05 10.33
N ALA A 278 11.62 19.67 9.74
CA ALA A 278 10.30 19.76 10.34
C ALA A 278 9.35 18.61 9.91
N GLY A 279 9.53 17.99 8.75
CA GLY A 279 8.57 16.97 8.30
C GLY A 279 8.74 16.49 6.86
N CYS A 280 7.92 15.53 6.48
CA CYS A 280 7.72 15.20 5.07
C CYS A 280 6.59 16.02 4.47
N CYS A 281 6.86 16.56 3.31
CA CYS A 281 5.86 16.82 2.31
C CYS A 281 5.65 15.45 1.60
N PRO A 282 4.44 15.01 1.21
CA PRO A 282 4.10 13.60 1.06
C PRO A 282 5.03 12.86 0.10
N ALA A 283 5.41 11.64 0.49
CA ALA A 283 6.31 10.78 -0.26
C ALA A 283 5.73 10.32 -1.62
N ALA A 284 4.42 10.43 -1.83
CA ALA A 284 3.80 10.20 -3.14
C ALA A 284 4.28 11.19 -4.24
N LEU A 285 5.04 12.23 -3.87
CA LEU A 285 5.68 13.19 -4.76
C LEU A 285 7.24 13.11 -4.72
N LEU A 286 7.82 12.08 -4.09
CA LEU A 286 9.27 11.80 -4.13
C LEU A 286 9.57 10.61 -5.05
#